data_AF-A0A4W4EGS0-F1
#
_entry.id   AF-A0A4W4EGS0-F1
#
_cell.length_a   1.000
_cell.length_b   1.000
_cell.length_c   1.000
_cell.angle_alpha   90.00
_cell.angle_beta   90.00
_cell.angle_gamma   90.00
#
_symmetry.space_group_name_H-M   'P 1'
#
loop_
_entity.id
_entity.type
_entity.pdbx_description
1 polymer ?
#
loop_
_entity_poly.entity_id
_entity_poly.type
_entity_poly.pdbx_seq_one_letter_code
_entity_poly.pdbx_strand_id
1 'polypeptide(L)'
;MPVIFNEPLSFLQRLTEYMEHTYLIHQANASTDSIHRMKCVAAFAVSAVASQWERTGKPFNPLLGETYELIREDLGFRWLSEQVSHHPPVSAFHAEGLKDDFLFHGSIYPKLKFWGKSVEAEPRGIITLELPQHNEAYTWSNPTCCVHNIIVGQLWIEQYGNVEVLNHKTGERCSLTFKSCGLFGKELHKVEGYIYDKSKKKLCAIYGKWTECLYTVDPTSFDLHKKLKEESSMKSDLWSSRQMPPPEVETVEVIPGSELIWKIAPRPENSAQIWPVLRRSGWKKSRGWLGRTGPNPATSGRRGWSARTPSPIVSCSPTQSCWHGKYCTAQWCGPPELEFETVLGIKAERTVSVVFVRWK
;
A
#
# COMPACT_ATOMS: atom_id res chain seq x y z
N MET A 1 -12.61 -13.64 -7.52
CA MET A 1 -12.96 -12.21 -7.56
C MET A 1 -13.23 -11.86 -9.01
N PRO A 2 -14.39 -11.26 -9.37
CA PRO A 2 -14.63 -10.82 -10.74
C PRO A 2 -13.59 -9.81 -11.21
N VAL A 3 -13.09 -9.97 -12.43
CA VAL A 3 -12.00 -9.14 -13.01
C VAL A 3 -12.32 -7.64 -13.03
N ILE A 4 -13.61 -7.27 -13.07
CA ILE A 4 -14.06 -5.89 -13.06
C ILE A 4 -13.74 -5.12 -11.76
N PHE A 5 -13.40 -5.82 -10.67
CA PHE A 5 -12.95 -5.21 -9.42
C PHE A 5 -11.43 -5.12 -9.34
N ASN A 6 -10.73 -5.68 -10.33
CA ASN A 6 -9.29 -5.67 -10.37
C ASN A 6 -8.78 -4.45 -11.14
N GLU A 7 -7.64 -3.93 -10.68
CA GLU A 7 -6.75 -3.17 -11.55
C GLU A 7 -5.78 -4.13 -12.24
N PRO A 8 -5.22 -3.78 -13.41
CA PRO A 8 -4.35 -4.65 -14.20
C PRO A 8 -2.91 -4.70 -13.66
N LEU A 9 -2.76 -4.92 -12.35
CA LEU A 9 -1.48 -5.09 -11.67
C LEU A 9 -1.56 -6.28 -10.71
N SER A 10 -0.50 -7.09 -10.67
CA SER A 10 -0.28 -8.04 -9.59
C SER A 10 -0.02 -7.30 -8.28
N PHE A 11 -0.32 -7.93 -7.14
CA PHE A 11 0.04 -7.38 -5.84
C PHE A 11 1.56 -7.19 -5.71
N LEU A 12 2.37 -8.00 -6.39
CA LEU A 12 3.83 -7.83 -6.44
C LEU A 12 4.23 -6.50 -7.07
N GLN A 13 3.55 -6.09 -8.14
CA GLN A 13 3.76 -4.80 -8.81
C GLN A 13 3.26 -3.63 -7.96
N ARG A 14 2.12 -3.81 -7.28
CA ARG A 14 1.59 -2.81 -6.33
C ARG A 14 2.57 -2.54 -5.19
N LEU A 15 3.28 -3.56 -4.69
CA LEU A 15 4.30 -3.38 -3.64
C LEU A 15 5.52 -2.60 -4.14
N THR A 16 5.91 -2.77 -5.41
CA THR A 16 7.04 -2.03 -6.00
C THR A 16 6.82 -0.52 -6.00
N GLU A 17 5.57 -0.05 -5.93
CA GLU A 17 5.25 1.37 -5.80
C GLU A 17 5.82 2.01 -4.52
N TYR A 18 6.25 1.21 -3.52
CA TYR A 18 7.02 1.71 -2.38
C TYR A 18 8.26 2.50 -2.81
N MET A 19 8.82 2.17 -3.97
CA MET A 19 10.03 2.77 -4.52
C MET A 19 9.79 4.03 -5.38
N GLU A 20 8.56 4.53 -5.48
CA GLU A 20 8.24 5.73 -6.29
C GLU A 20 9.12 6.93 -5.89
N HIS A 21 9.38 7.10 -4.59
CA HIS A 21 10.10 8.25 -4.04
C HIS A 21 11.51 7.86 -3.54
N THR A 22 12.20 6.96 -4.25
CA THR A 22 13.56 6.46 -3.91
C THR A 22 14.59 7.58 -3.72
N TYR A 23 14.39 8.77 -4.33
CA TYR A 23 15.26 9.93 -4.12
C TYR A 23 15.41 10.31 -2.64
N LEU A 24 14.41 10.04 -1.79
CA LEU A 24 14.48 10.28 -0.34
C LEU A 24 15.53 9.37 0.33
N ILE A 25 15.67 8.13 -0.14
CA ILE A 25 16.73 7.23 0.33
C ILE A 25 18.10 7.79 -0.07
N HIS A 26 18.26 8.24 -1.32
CA HIS A 26 19.52 8.83 -1.77
C HIS A 26 19.87 10.12 -1.01
N GLN A 27 18.88 10.97 -0.68
CA GLN A 27 19.07 12.14 0.18
C GLN A 27 19.51 11.75 1.59
N ALA A 28 18.88 10.72 2.18
CA ALA A 28 19.32 10.17 3.46
C ALA A 28 20.79 9.71 3.38
N ASN A 29 21.12 8.95 2.34
CA ASN A 29 22.46 8.38 2.20
C ASN A 29 23.55 9.44 2.02
N ALA A 30 23.24 10.54 1.33
CA ALA A 30 24.14 11.67 1.14
C ALA A 30 24.37 12.52 2.41
N SER A 31 23.51 12.40 3.42
CA SER A 31 23.56 13.25 4.60
C SER A 31 24.44 12.68 5.71
N THR A 32 25.30 13.52 6.29
CA THR A 32 26.13 13.19 7.45
C THR A 32 25.37 13.30 8.78
N ASP A 33 24.31 14.11 8.84
CA ASP A 33 23.48 14.29 10.03
C ASP A 33 22.44 13.17 10.17
N SER A 34 22.50 12.41 11.27
CA SER A 34 21.57 11.29 11.54
C SER A 34 20.12 11.75 11.68
N ILE A 35 19.88 12.97 12.15
CA ILE A 35 18.52 13.51 12.27
C ILE A 35 17.95 13.84 10.90
N HIS A 36 18.73 14.48 10.02
CA HIS A 36 18.33 14.67 8.63
C HIS A 36 18.09 13.33 7.92
N ARG A 37 18.92 12.30 8.15
CA ARG A 37 18.65 10.94 7.64
C ARG A 37 17.32 10.42 8.13
N MET A 38 17.04 10.51 9.44
CA MET A 38 15.76 10.08 10.01
C MET A 38 14.56 10.84 9.40
N LYS A 39 14.68 12.14 9.13
CA LYS A 39 13.64 12.91 8.41
C LYS A 39 13.37 12.32 7.02
N CYS A 40 14.43 12.05 6.26
CA CYS A 40 14.32 11.46 4.92
C CYS A 40 13.73 10.05 4.94
N VAL A 41 14.15 9.19 5.88
CA VAL A 41 13.61 7.83 6.03
C VAL A 41 12.15 7.86 6.47
N ALA A 42 11.77 8.75 7.39
CA ALA A 42 10.37 8.94 7.79
C ALA A 42 9.51 9.45 6.62
N ALA A 43 10.03 10.40 5.84
CA ALA A 43 9.39 10.87 4.61
C ALA A 43 9.20 9.72 3.61
N PHE A 44 10.23 8.89 3.43
CA PHE A 44 10.20 7.73 2.55
C PHE A 44 9.11 6.73 3.00
N ALA A 45 9.07 6.38 4.30
CA ALA A 45 8.07 5.47 4.86
C ALA A 45 6.62 5.93 4.62
N VAL A 46 6.34 7.24 4.70
CA VAL A 46 5.01 7.79 4.39
C VAL A 46 4.76 7.84 2.88
N SER A 47 5.75 8.27 2.10
CA SER A 47 5.64 8.37 0.63
C SER A 47 5.42 7.00 -0.03
N ALA A 48 5.98 5.92 0.53
CA ALA A 48 5.84 4.56 0.03
C ALA A 48 4.38 4.10 0.00
N VAL A 49 3.53 4.65 0.87
CA VAL A 49 2.11 4.33 0.93
C VAL A 49 1.21 5.44 0.37
N ALA A 50 1.77 6.46 -0.29
CA ALA A 50 1.02 7.63 -0.76
C ALA A 50 0.13 7.35 -1.98
N SER A 51 0.56 6.45 -2.87
CA SER A 51 -0.13 6.16 -4.14
C SER A 51 -1.53 5.54 -3.98
N GLN A 52 -1.89 5.12 -2.77
CA GLN A 52 -3.10 4.34 -2.49
C GLN A 52 -4.40 5.16 -2.60
N TRP A 53 -4.35 6.49 -2.50
CA TRP A 53 -5.54 7.33 -2.63
C TRP A 53 -6.25 7.04 -3.96
N GLU A 54 -7.59 6.94 -3.98
CA GLU A 54 -8.40 6.60 -5.18
C GLU A 54 -8.10 5.25 -5.89
N ARG A 55 -7.06 4.50 -5.51
CA ARG A 55 -6.70 3.19 -6.09
C ARG A 55 -7.55 2.07 -5.50
N THR A 56 -8.85 2.18 -5.69
CA THR A 56 -9.87 1.26 -5.13
C THR A 56 -9.99 -0.08 -5.88
N GLY A 57 -9.31 -0.21 -7.02
CA GLY A 57 -9.16 -1.48 -7.73
C GLY A 57 -8.26 -2.44 -6.94
N LYS A 58 -8.69 -3.69 -6.81
CA LYS A 58 -7.92 -4.73 -6.13
C LYS A 58 -6.79 -5.21 -7.06
N PRO A 59 -5.52 -5.26 -6.62
CA PRO A 59 -4.51 -5.94 -7.42
C PRO A 59 -4.83 -7.44 -7.56
N PHE A 60 -4.34 -8.07 -8.62
CA PHE A 60 -4.42 -9.52 -8.78
C PHE A 60 -3.68 -10.21 -7.63
N ASN A 61 -4.30 -11.28 -7.12
CA ASN A 61 -3.65 -12.10 -6.10
C ASN A 61 -2.54 -12.90 -6.78
N PRO A 62 -1.27 -12.76 -6.40
CA PRO A 62 -0.19 -13.45 -7.07
C PRO A 62 -0.33 -14.96 -6.93
N LEU A 63 0.09 -15.71 -7.94
CA LEU A 63 0.24 -17.16 -7.85
C LEU A 63 1.42 -17.50 -6.94
N LEU A 64 1.41 -18.68 -6.30
CA LEU A 64 2.56 -19.15 -5.53
C LEU A 64 3.78 -19.28 -6.46
N GLY A 65 4.91 -18.68 -6.09
CA GLY A 65 6.12 -18.63 -6.91
C GLY A 65 6.06 -17.61 -8.06
N GLU A 66 5.00 -16.81 -8.17
CA GLU A 66 4.99 -15.65 -9.08
C GLU A 66 6.09 -14.68 -8.66
N THR A 67 6.83 -14.16 -9.63
CA THR A 67 7.90 -13.17 -9.44
C THR A 67 7.62 -11.90 -10.23
N TYR A 68 8.12 -10.77 -9.74
CA TYR A 68 8.15 -9.51 -10.48
C TYR A 68 9.50 -8.81 -10.27
N GLU A 69 10.05 -8.26 -11.34
CA GLU A 69 11.29 -7.47 -11.30
C GLU A 69 11.07 -6.09 -11.94
N LEU A 70 11.82 -5.10 -11.44
CA LEU A 70 11.83 -3.75 -12.00
C LEU A 70 13.22 -3.16 -11.87
N ILE A 71 13.77 -2.63 -12.96
CA ILE A 71 14.99 -1.83 -12.96
C ILE A 71 14.62 -0.42 -13.40
N ARG A 72 14.95 0.57 -12.57
CA ARG A 72 14.76 1.99 -12.87
C ARG A 72 16.11 2.67 -12.78
N GLU A 73 16.85 2.66 -13.90
CA GLU A 73 18.15 3.31 -14.01
C GLU A 73 18.06 4.81 -13.71
N ASP A 74 16.96 5.44 -14.14
CA ASP A 74 16.66 6.86 -13.89
C ASP A 74 16.43 7.18 -12.41
N LEU A 75 15.94 6.21 -11.63
CA LEU A 75 15.74 6.34 -10.18
C LEU A 75 16.82 5.64 -9.35
N GLY A 76 17.80 4.99 -9.99
CA GLY A 76 18.95 4.41 -9.32
C GLY A 76 18.70 3.13 -8.52
N PHE A 77 17.67 2.33 -8.83
CA PHE A 77 17.40 1.07 -8.12
C PHE A 77 17.02 -0.12 -9.01
N ARG A 78 17.22 -1.32 -8.47
CA ARG A 78 16.60 -2.56 -8.96
C ARG A 78 15.75 -3.20 -7.87
N TRP A 79 14.71 -3.92 -8.28
CA TRP A 79 13.72 -4.56 -7.43
C TRP A 79 13.45 -5.99 -7.89
N LEU A 80 13.30 -6.90 -6.93
CA LEU A 80 12.78 -8.25 -7.13
C LEU A 80 11.74 -8.54 -6.04
N SER A 81 10.61 -9.14 -6.41
CA SER A 81 9.63 -9.66 -5.46
C SER A 81 9.10 -11.02 -5.88
N GLU A 82 8.70 -11.82 -4.88
CA GLU A 82 8.17 -13.17 -5.05
C GLU A 82 6.99 -13.41 -4.10
N GLN A 83 5.97 -14.13 -4.59
CA GLN A 83 4.93 -14.69 -3.74
C GLN A 83 5.41 -16.00 -3.10
N VAL A 84 5.99 -15.89 -1.91
CA VAL A 84 6.64 -17.01 -1.21
C VAL A 84 5.68 -17.93 -0.44
N SER A 85 4.44 -17.50 -0.21
CA SER A 85 3.41 -18.32 0.45
C SER A 85 2.01 -17.91 0.00
N HIS A 86 1.08 -18.87 -0.03
CA HIS A 86 -0.34 -18.63 -0.33
C HIS A 86 -1.25 -18.76 0.91
N HIS A 87 -0.84 -19.53 1.93
CA HIS A 87 -1.60 -19.76 3.15
C HIS A 87 -0.70 -19.70 4.41
N PRO A 88 -0.54 -18.51 5.04
CA PRO A 88 -1.11 -17.21 4.63
C PRO A 88 -0.44 -16.63 3.37
N PRO A 89 -1.09 -15.72 2.63
CA PRO A 89 -0.48 -15.07 1.47
C PRO A 89 0.65 -14.15 1.93
N VAL A 90 1.90 -14.45 1.54
CA VAL A 90 3.08 -13.64 1.86
C VAL A 90 3.80 -13.30 0.56
N SER A 91 4.01 -12.00 0.35
CA SER A 91 4.83 -11.48 -0.75
C SER A 91 6.11 -10.92 -0.16
N ALA A 92 7.27 -11.43 -0.58
CA ALA A 92 8.58 -10.93 -0.18
C ALA A 92 9.14 -10.02 -1.27
N PHE A 93 9.95 -9.03 -0.88
CA PHE A 93 10.61 -8.13 -1.80
C PHE A 93 12.00 -7.74 -1.34
N HIS A 94 12.84 -7.41 -2.31
CA HIS A 94 14.20 -6.93 -2.12
C HIS A 94 14.54 -5.92 -3.21
N ALA A 95 14.99 -4.75 -2.81
CA ALA A 95 15.48 -3.71 -3.68
C ALA A 95 16.86 -3.24 -3.25
N GLU A 96 17.65 -2.87 -4.25
CA GLU A 96 19.03 -2.46 -4.08
C GLU A 96 19.27 -1.20 -4.90
N GLY A 97 20.03 -0.27 -4.34
CA GLY A 97 20.57 0.84 -5.10
C GLY A 97 21.56 0.33 -6.14
N LEU A 98 21.53 0.87 -7.37
CA LEU A 98 22.41 0.44 -8.46
C LEU A 98 23.90 0.74 -8.19
N LYS A 99 24.18 1.57 -7.19
CA LYS A 99 25.54 1.90 -6.72
C LYS A 99 25.92 1.14 -5.44
N ASP A 100 25.15 0.09 -5.10
CA ASP A 100 25.26 -0.64 -3.84
C ASP A 100 25.18 0.27 -2.60
N ASP A 101 24.39 1.36 -2.71
CA ASP A 101 24.35 2.46 -1.75
C ASP A 101 23.23 2.30 -0.70
N PHE A 102 22.21 1.49 -0.97
CA PHE A 102 21.19 1.10 0.00
C PHE A 102 20.63 -0.30 -0.29
N LEU A 103 20.03 -0.92 0.73
CA LEU A 103 19.21 -2.13 0.60
C LEU A 103 17.83 -1.88 1.22
N PHE A 104 16.76 -2.20 0.51
CA PHE A 104 15.38 -2.06 0.98
C PHE A 104 14.64 -3.37 0.82
N HIS A 105 14.22 -3.99 1.91
CA HIS A 105 13.62 -5.32 1.87
C HIS A 105 12.55 -5.52 2.93
N GLY A 106 11.75 -6.55 2.72
CA GLY A 106 10.70 -6.93 3.66
C GLY A 106 9.79 -8.01 3.08
N SER A 107 8.75 -8.32 3.84
CA SER A 107 7.66 -9.18 3.37
C SER A 107 6.33 -8.68 3.92
N ILE A 108 5.27 -8.84 3.13
CA ILE A 108 3.94 -8.35 3.47
C ILE A 108 2.94 -9.52 3.45
N TYR A 109 2.28 -9.70 4.59
CA TYR A 109 1.08 -10.51 4.74
C TYR A 109 -0.14 -9.58 4.97
N PRO A 110 -0.99 -9.35 3.96
CA PRO A 110 -2.18 -8.51 4.11
C PRO A 110 -3.29 -9.29 4.84
N LYS A 111 -3.41 -9.09 6.15
CA LYS A 111 -4.48 -9.71 6.95
C LYS A 111 -5.77 -8.90 6.80
N LEU A 112 -6.81 -9.53 6.25
CA LEU A 112 -8.09 -8.90 5.99
C LEU A 112 -9.06 -9.04 7.18
N LYS A 113 -9.78 -7.95 7.51
CA LYS A 113 -10.92 -7.94 8.45
C LYS A 113 -12.12 -7.23 7.79
N PHE A 114 -13.31 -7.82 7.91
CA PHE A 114 -14.54 -7.25 7.37
C PHE A 114 -15.39 -6.68 8.50
N TRP A 115 -15.72 -5.39 8.40
CA TRP A 115 -16.47 -4.62 9.41
C TRP A 115 -17.87 -4.23 8.93
N GLY A 116 -18.48 -5.07 8.09
CA GLY A 116 -19.79 -4.79 7.48
C GLY A 116 -19.67 -3.84 6.29
N LYS A 117 -19.43 -2.55 6.51
CA LYS A 117 -19.36 -1.54 5.44
C LYS A 117 -17.95 -1.27 4.92
N SER A 118 -16.94 -1.78 5.62
CA SER A 118 -15.53 -1.54 5.31
C SER A 118 -14.71 -2.82 5.41
N VAL A 119 -13.61 -2.89 4.65
CA VAL A 119 -12.60 -3.95 4.75
C VAL A 119 -11.29 -3.30 5.14
N GLU A 120 -10.70 -3.81 6.21
CA GLU A 120 -9.35 -3.46 6.63
C GLU A 120 -8.36 -4.49 6.12
N ALA A 121 -7.26 -4.00 5.57
CA ALA A 121 -6.06 -4.75 5.27
C ALA A 121 -4.95 -4.26 6.20
N GLU A 122 -4.54 -5.13 7.12
CA GLU A 122 -3.40 -4.93 8.01
C GLU A 122 -2.16 -5.52 7.32
N PRO A 123 -1.24 -4.69 6.75
CA PRO A 123 -0.05 -5.18 6.06
C PRO A 123 0.99 -5.65 7.10
N ARG A 124 0.92 -6.91 7.50
CA ARG A 124 1.83 -7.48 8.49
C ARG A 124 3.19 -7.74 7.87
N GLY A 125 4.22 -7.16 8.47
CA GLY A 125 5.58 -7.26 7.97
C GLY A 125 6.47 -6.23 8.65
N ILE A 126 7.74 -6.57 8.78
CA ILE A 126 8.78 -5.59 9.07
C ILE A 126 9.41 -5.20 7.74
N ILE A 127 9.45 -3.90 7.51
CA ILE A 127 10.17 -3.29 6.40
C ILE A 127 11.52 -2.84 6.94
N THR A 128 12.57 -3.11 6.19
CA THR A 128 13.95 -2.80 6.56
C THR A 128 14.60 -1.96 5.45
N LEU A 129 15.23 -0.86 5.85
CA LEU A 129 16.11 -0.06 5.00
C LEU A 129 17.50 -0.05 5.62
N GLU A 130 18.50 -0.46 4.86
CA GLU A 130 19.90 -0.43 5.27
C GLU A 130 20.64 0.63 4.46
N LEU A 131 21.44 1.43 5.15
CA LEU A 131 22.36 2.43 4.57
C LEU A 131 23.80 2.00 4.90
N PRO A 132 24.45 1.16 4.06
CA PRO A 132 25.77 0.59 4.34
C PRO A 132 26.86 1.63 4.59
N GLN A 133 26.83 2.77 3.88
CA GLN A 133 27.77 3.87 4.07
C GLN A 133 27.81 4.37 5.53
N HIS A 134 26.66 4.31 6.20
CA HIS A 134 26.52 4.74 7.60
C HIS A 134 26.55 3.56 8.57
N ASN A 135 26.56 2.31 8.11
CA ASN A 135 26.35 1.12 8.94
C ASN A 135 25.06 1.23 9.78
N GLU A 136 23.99 1.73 9.16
CA GLU A 136 22.69 1.97 9.79
C GLU A 136 21.62 1.07 9.16
N ALA A 137 20.73 0.55 10.01
CA ALA A 137 19.53 -0.14 9.59
C ALA A 137 18.33 0.54 10.24
N TYR A 138 17.26 0.70 9.47
CA TYR A 138 15.99 1.26 9.88
C TYR A 138 14.89 0.23 9.72
N THR A 139 14.02 0.10 10.71
CA THR A 139 12.85 -0.78 10.60
C THR A 139 11.56 -0.09 10.95
N TRP A 140 10.49 -0.45 10.25
CA TRP A 140 9.11 -0.05 10.58
C TRP A 140 8.09 -1.07 10.09
N SER A 141 6.83 -0.85 10.48
CA SER A 141 5.67 -1.54 9.90
C SER A 141 4.73 -0.51 9.27
N ASN A 142 4.01 -0.91 8.22
CA ASN A 142 3.10 -0.03 7.51
C ASN A 142 1.77 0.19 8.27
N PRO A 143 1.08 1.32 8.03
CA PRO A 143 -0.24 1.58 8.62
C PRO A 143 -1.30 0.62 8.07
N THR A 144 -2.41 0.49 8.78
CA THR A 144 -3.58 -0.26 8.30
C THR A 144 -4.24 0.52 7.17
N CYS A 145 -4.59 -0.18 6.09
CA CYS A 145 -5.40 0.36 5.01
C CYS A 145 -6.85 -0.07 5.17
N CYS A 146 -7.80 0.86 5.02
CA CYS A 146 -9.22 0.59 5.09
C CYS A 146 -9.92 1.05 3.82
N VAL A 147 -10.65 0.13 3.18
CA VAL A 147 -11.53 0.43 2.05
C VAL A 147 -12.96 0.54 2.58
N HIS A 148 -13.53 1.73 2.46
CA HIS A 148 -14.88 2.04 2.95
C HIS A 148 -15.93 1.86 1.86
N ASN A 149 -17.20 1.74 2.28
CA ASN A 149 -18.37 1.66 1.42
C ASN A 149 -18.39 0.46 0.45
N ILE A 150 -17.81 -0.68 0.85
CA ILE A 150 -17.69 -1.89 0.01
C ILE A 150 -19.05 -2.50 -0.42
N ILE A 151 -20.13 -2.20 0.32
CA ILE A 151 -21.48 -2.65 -0.01
C ILE A 151 -22.22 -1.60 -0.86
N VAL A 152 -22.35 -0.37 -0.37
CA VAL A 152 -23.11 0.73 -0.99
C VAL A 152 -22.37 2.06 -0.79
N GLY A 153 -22.31 2.87 -1.86
CA GLY A 153 -21.69 4.18 -1.85
C GLY A 153 -20.46 4.25 -2.77
N GLN A 154 -19.78 5.39 -2.74
CA GLN A 154 -18.49 5.56 -3.40
C GLN A 154 -17.40 4.96 -2.51
N LEU A 155 -16.60 4.05 -3.09
CA LEU A 155 -15.42 3.49 -2.43
C LEU A 155 -14.40 4.60 -2.19
N TRP A 156 -13.78 4.58 -1.02
CA TRP A 156 -12.64 5.45 -0.70
C TRP A 156 -11.70 4.71 0.24
N ILE A 157 -10.44 5.13 0.22
CA ILE A 157 -9.35 4.51 0.96
C ILE A 157 -8.92 5.44 2.07
N GLU A 158 -8.71 4.85 3.24
CA GLU A 158 -8.12 5.47 4.40
C GLU A 158 -6.89 4.70 4.83
N GLN A 159 -5.91 5.40 5.41
CA GLN A 159 -4.80 4.77 6.12
C GLN A 159 -4.73 5.36 7.52
N TYR A 160 -4.60 4.48 8.51
CA TYR A 160 -4.53 4.87 9.91
C TYR A 160 -3.67 3.91 10.73
N GLY A 161 -3.23 4.35 11.90
CA GLY A 161 -2.42 3.56 12.83
C GLY A 161 -1.10 4.24 13.18
N ASN A 162 -0.34 3.60 14.06
CA ASN A 162 0.97 4.10 14.48
C ASN A 162 2.06 3.41 13.70
N VAL A 163 2.98 4.20 13.16
CA VAL A 163 4.19 3.75 12.48
C VAL A 163 5.38 4.24 13.28
N GLU A 164 6.32 3.33 13.56
CA GLU A 164 7.57 3.65 14.23
C GLU A 164 8.72 3.30 13.30
N VAL A 165 9.50 4.31 12.92
CA VAL A 165 10.78 4.12 12.25
C VAL A 165 11.88 4.16 13.29
N LEU A 166 12.60 3.06 13.47
CA LEU A 166 13.69 2.92 14.43
C LEU A 166 15.02 2.82 13.71
N ASN A 167 15.98 3.69 14.04
CA ASN A 167 17.39 3.52 13.65
C ASN A 167 18.11 2.65 14.68
N HIS A 168 18.54 1.46 14.28
CA HIS A 168 19.16 0.46 15.17
C HIS A 168 20.57 0.84 15.64
N LYS A 169 21.27 1.73 14.91
CA LYS A 169 22.62 2.17 15.28
C LYS A 169 22.59 3.30 16.29
N THR A 170 21.84 4.37 15.99
CA THR A 170 21.81 5.59 16.81
C THR A 170 20.82 5.48 17.98
N GLY A 171 19.79 4.63 17.83
CA GLY A 171 18.66 4.54 18.76
C GLY A 171 17.64 5.67 18.59
N GLU A 172 17.77 6.49 17.54
CA GLU A 172 16.76 7.48 17.17
C GLU A 172 15.49 6.81 16.70
N ARG A 173 14.35 7.42 16.99
CA ARG A 173 13.02 6.90 16.67
C ARG A 173 12.14 7.99 16.10
N CYS A 174 11.51 7.75 14.95
CA CYS A 174 10.39 8.56 14.48
C CYS A 174 9.08 7.84 14.79
N SER A 175 8.21 8.46 15.58
CA SER A 175 6.86 7.94 15.87
C SER A 175 5.84 8.77 15.11
N LEU A 176 5.14 8.15 14.16
CA LEU A 176 4.12 8.75 13.31
C LEU A 176 2.76 8.13 13.64
N THR A 177 1.73 8.96 13.68
CA THR A 177 0.34 8.56 13.81
C THR A 177 -0.41 8.98 12.55
N PHE A 178 -0.83 7.99 11.76
CA PHE A 178 -1.79 8.16 10.69
C PHE A 178 -3.17 8.25 11.33
N LYS A 179 -3.77 9.44 11.30
CA LYS A 179 -5.03 9.72 11.97
C LYS A 179 -6.17 9.10 11.21
N SER A 180 -7.07 8.44 11.95
CA SER A 180 -8.38 8.12 11.42
C SER A 180 -9.19 9.41 11.20
N CYS A 181 -9.96 9.47 10.12
CA CYS A 181 -10.92 10.48 9.70
C CYS A 181 -11.79 11.02 10.86
N GLY A 182 -12.14 10.16 11.82
CA GLY A 182 -12.97 10.52 12.97
C GLY A 182 -14.41 10.87 12.59
N LEU A 183 -15.22 11.26 13.57
CA LEU A 183 -16.66 11.52 13.37
C LEU A 183 -16.98 12.71 12.45
N PHE A 184 -16.06 13.66 12.31
CA PHE A 184 -16.26 14.91 11.56
C PHE A 184 -15.34 15.07 10.34
N GLY A 185 -14.48 14.10 10.03
CA GLY A 185 -13.60 14.15 8.86
C GLY A 185 -12.46 15.16 8.93
N LYS A 186 -12.33 15.93 10.01
CA LYS A 186 -11.27 16.95 10.21
C LYS A 186 -9.85 16.36 10.15
N GLU A 187 -9.71 15.07 10.44
CA GLU A 187 -8.43 14.36 10.55
C GLU A 187 -8.10 13.52 9.31
N LEU A 188 -8.93 13.57 8.27
CA LEU A 188 -8.77 12.74 7.08
C LEU A 188 -7.37 12.92 6.45
N HIS A 189 -6.68 11.79 6.35
CA HIS A 189 -5.32 11.62 5.80
C HIS A 189 -4.18 12.27 6.59
N LYS A 190 -4.46 12.89 7.74
CA LYS A 190 -3.42 13.55 8.53
C LYS A 190 -2.40 12.54 9.05
N VAL A 191 -1.15 12.94 9.00
CA VAL A 191 -0.03 12.26 9.64
C VAL A 191 0.64 13.27 10.57
N GLU A 192 0.85 12.88 11.83
CA GLU A 192 1.51 13.71 12.83
C GLU A 192 2.44 12.85 13.67
N GLY A 193 3.55 13.41 14.14
CA GLY A 193 4.52 12.65 14.90
C GLY A 193 5.72 13.45 15.37
N TYR A 194 6.68 12.75 15.94
CA TYR A 194 7.94 13.33 16.39
C TYR A 194 9.12 12.41 16.10
N ILE A 195 10.28 13.02 15.88
CA ILE A 195 11.57 12.36 15.96
C ILE A 195 12.10 12.52 17.39
N TYR A 196 12.59 11.42 17.95
CA TYR A 196 13.18 11.31 19.27
C TYR A 196 14.62 10.85 19.16
N ASP A 197 15.48 11.36 20.04
CA ASP A 197 16.79 10.74 20.29
C ASP A 197 16.64 9.45 21.14
N LYS A 198 17.76 8.77 21.35
CA LYS A 198 17.84 7.57 22.21
C LYS A 198 17.38 7.83 23.66
N SER A 199 17.47 9.07 24.12
CA SER A 199 17.05 9.51 25.46
C SER A 199 15.56 9.92 25.52
N LYS A 200 14.80 9.72 24.44
CA LYS A 200 13.39 10.09 24.28
C LYS A 200 13.12 11.60 24.31
N LYS A 201 14.13 12.43 24.04
CA LYS A 201 13.94 13.87 23.85
C LYS A 201 13.33 14.12 22.47
N LYS A 202 12.26 14.91 22.40
CA LYS A 202 11.70 15.39 21.13
C LYS A 202 12.73 16.29 20.44
N LEU A 203 13.12 15.94 19.23
CA LEU A 203 14.05 16.73 18.40
C LEU A 203 13.33 17.50 17.31
N CYS A 204 12.30 16.91 16.72
CA CYS A 204 11.57 17.50 15.61
C CYS A 204 10.13 16.99 15.60
N ALA A 205 9.17 17.85 15.25
CA ALA A 205 7.80 17.45 14.94
C ALA A 205 7.67 17.20 13.43
N ILE A 206 6.96 16.15 13.04
CA ILE A 206 6.59 15.85 11.66
C ILE A 206 5.09 15.96 11.52
N TYR A 207 4.61 16.61 10.47
CA TYR A 207 3.18 16.71 10.20
C TYR A 207 2.86 16.87 8.71
N GLY A 208 1.64 16.52 8.31
CA GLY A 208 1.16 16.72 6.95
C GLY A 208 0.01 15.78 6.62
N LYS A 209 -0.08 15.38 5.35
CA LYS A 209 -1.06 14.41 4.86
C LYS A 209 -0.38 13.42 3.93
N TRP A 210 -0.62 12.12 4.14
CA TRP A 210 -0.02 11.07 3.31
C TRP A 210 -0.49 11.11 1.84
N THR A 211 -1.52 11.89 1.53
CA THR A 211 -2.00 12.15 0.16
C THR A 211 -1.44 13.41 -0.48
N GLU A 212 -0.65 14.23 0.24
CA GLU A 212 -0.23 15.55 -0.23
C GLU A 212 1.26 15.80 0.02
N CYS A 213 1.67 15.92 1.29
CA CYS A 213 3.02 16.33 1.66
C CYS A 213 3.31 16.09 3.14
N LEU A 214 4.59 16.21 3.50
CA LEU A 214 5.10 16.20 4.87
C LEU A 214 6.05 17.37 5.11
N TYR A 215 5.93 17.92 6.31
CA TYR A 215 6.75 18.99 6.84
C TYR A 215 7.38 18.56 8.17
N THR A 216 8.51 19.18 8.47
CA THR A 216 9.15 19.15 9.79
C THR A 216 9.20 20.53 10.40
N VAL A 217 9.04 20.64 11.72
CA VAL A 217 9.15 21.91 12.45
C VAL A 217 9.69 21.67 13.86
N ASP A 218 10.11 22.73 14.54
CA ASP A 218 10.48 22.68 15.95
C ASP A 218 9.31 22.14 16.82
N PRO A 219 9.56 21.20 17.77
CA PRO A 219 8.51 20.62 18.60
C PRO A 219 7.68 21.64 19.39
N THR A 220 8.28 22.74 19.86
CA THR A 220 7.56 23.75 20.66
C THR A 220 6.58 24.54 19.80
N SER A 221 6.98 24.86 18.56
CA SER A 221 6.12 25.55 17.59
C SER A 221 4.92 24.68 17.19
N PHE A 222 5.16 23.37 17.01
CA PHE A 222 4.08 22.42 16.74
C PHE A 222 3.11 22.26 17.92
N ASP A 223 3.63 22.07 19.13
CA ASP A 223 2.82 21.92 20.34
C ASP A 223 1.97 23.19 20.61
N LEU A 224 2.51 24.38 20.33
CA LEU A 224 1.77 25.65 20.42
C LEU A 224 0.65 25.73 19.38
N HIS A 225 0.95 25.43 18.11
CA HIS A 225 -0.06 25.44 17.04
C HIS A 225 -1.22 24.48 17.35
N LYS A 226 -0.90 23.28 17.85
CA LYS A 226 -1.90 22.28 18.20
C LYS A 226 -2.85 22.77 19.30
N LYS A 227 -2.31 23.39 20.36
CA LYS A 227 -3.12 23.97 21.45
C LYS A 227 -4.07 25.06 20.96
N LEU A 228 -3.59 25.98 20.12
CA LEU A 228 -4.41 27.04 19.55
C LEU A 228 -5.56 26.48 18.69
N LYS A 229 -5.30 25.41 17.93
CA LYS A 229 -6.33 24.72 17.14
C LYS A 229 -7.39 24.05 18.02
N GLU A 230 -6.98 23.37 19.07
CA GLU A 230 -7.90 22.73 20.03
C GLU A 230 -8.82 23.77 20.69
N GLU A 231 -8.27 24.89 21.16
CA GLU A 231 -9.04 26.00 21.73
C GLU A 231 -10.01 26.64 20.74
N SER A 232 -9.60 26.78 19.47
CA SER A 232 -10.46 27.32 18.41
C SER A 232 -11.60 26.36 18.03
N SER A 233 -11.33 25.04 18.00
CA SER A 233 -12.35 24.05 17.68
C SER A 233 -13.46 24.01 18.73
N MET A 234 -13.10 24.10 20.02
CA MET A 234 -14.08 24.14 21.12
C MET A 234 -15.01 25.36 21.06
N LYS A 235 -14.56 26.47 20.46
CA LYS A 235 -15.40 27.67 20.23
C LYS A 235 -16.27 27.56 18.97
N SER A 236 -15.88 26.75 18.00
CA SER A 236 -16.52 26.64 16.68
C SER A 236 -17.61 25.58 16.56
N ASP A 237 -17.72 24.66 17.53
CA ASP A 237 -18.64 23.51 17.47
C ASP A 237 -20.15 23.88 17.63
N LEU A 238 -20.51 25.17 17.52
CA LEU A 238 -21.90 25.64 17.52
C LEU A 238 -22.51 25.84 16.12
N TRP A 239 -21.74 25.78 15.03
CA TRP A 239 -22.31 25.87 13.67
C TRP A 239 -21.36 25.33 12.59
N SER A 240 -21.64 24.15 12.02
CA SER A 240 -21.22 23.84 10.63
C SER A 240 -21.89 22.59 10.07
N SER A 241 -22.42 22.72 8.86
CA SER A 241 -23.14 21.70 8.09
C SER A 241 -22.22 20.67 7.42
N ARG A 242 -22.80 19.51 7.09
CA ARG A 242 -22.16 18.40 6.37
C ARG A 242 -21.95 18.76 4.89
N GLN A 243 -20.74 19.14 4.51
CA GLN A 243 -20.32 19.08 3.12
C GLN A 243 -18.84 18.69 3.05
N MET A 244 -18.54 17.69 2.22
CA MET A 244 -17.17 17.30 1.94
C MET A 244 -16.48 18.45 1.19
N PRO A 245 -15.24 18.82 1.55
CA PRO A 245 -14.51 19.85 0.85
C PRO A 245 -14.18 19.41 -0.59
N PRO A 246 -14.19 20.34 -1.55
CA PRO A 246 -13.77 20.05 -2.92
C PRO A 246 -12.26 19.74 -2.99
N PRO A 247 -11.83 18.85 -3.90
CA PRO A 247 -10.43 18.45 -4.04
C PRO A 247 -9.74 19.38 -5.04
N GLU A 248 -9.01 20.42 -4.61
CA GLU A 248 -8.07 21.12 -5.52
C GLU A 248 -7.11 22.15 -4.88
N VAL A 249 -7.04 22.29 -3.55
CA VAL A 249 -6.05 23.18 -2.89
C VAL A 249 -5.26 22.38 -1.86
N GLU A 250 -3.95 22.59 -1.75
CA GLU A 250 -3.16 22.07 -0.62
C GLU A 250 -3.87 22.41 0.68
N THR A 251 -4.28 21.38 1.41
CA THR A 251 -5.13 21.57 2.60
C THR A 251 -4.33 21.54 3.89
N VAL A 252 -3.01 21.31 3.80
CA VAL A 252 -2.10 21.35 4.94
C VAL A 252 -1.76 22.80 5.27
N GLU A 253 -2.17 23.24 6.46
CA GLU A 253 -1.76 24.54 7.00
C GLU A 253 -0.29 24.47 7.45
N VAL A 254 0.57 25.25 6.78
CA VAL A 254 2.01 25.26 7.04
C VAL A 254 2.32 26.14 8.24
N ILE A 255 2.88 25.55 9.29
CA ILE A 255 3.33 26.24 10.50
C ILE A 255 4.58 27.06 10.15
N PRO A 256 4.68 28.35 10.53
CA PRO A 256 5.87 29.16 10.29
C PRO A 256 7.15 28.48 10.81
N GLY A 257 8.22 28.51 10.01
CA GLY A 257 9.48 27.82 10.32
C GLY A 257 9.50 26.32 9.95
N SER A 258 8.48 25.83 9.24
CA SER A 258 8.48 24.46 8.74
C SER A 258 9.39 24.28 7.53
N GLU A 259 10.03 23.12 7.48
CA GLU A 259 10.83 22.61 6.37
C GLU A 259 10.03 21.52 5.63
N LEU A 260 9.89 21.64 4.30
CA LEU A 260 9.26 20.62 3.46
C LEU A 260 10.22 19.43 3.30
N ILE A 261 9.76 18.23 3.66
CA ILE A 261 10.58 17.00 3.55
C ILE A 261 10.08 16.04 2.47
N TRP A 262 8.82 16.13 2.07
CA TRP A 262 8.28 15.38 0.93
C TRP A 262 6.99 15.99 0.42
N LYS A 263 6.77 15.88 -0.90
CA LYS A 263 5.52 16.25 -1.57
C LYS A 263 5.20 15.21 -2.65
N ILE A 264 3.94 14.83 -2.74
CA ILE A 264 3.45 13.87 -3.72
C ILE A 264 3.55 14.44 -5.14
N ALA A 265 3.88 13.59 -6.11
CA ALA A 265 3.77 13.96 -7.51
C ALA A 265 2.29 14.13 -7.90
N PRO A 266 1.93 15.14 -8.70
CA PRO A 266 0.58 15.23 -9.25
C PRO A 266 0.32 14.03 -10.16
N ARG A 267 -0.90 13.49 -10.09
CA ARG A 267 -1.31 12.44 -11.01
C ARG A 267 -1.31 12.96 -12.44
N PRO A 268 -0.86 12.16 -13.42
CA PRO A 268 -0.91 12.56 -14.82
C PRO A 268 -2.38 12.72 -15.27
N GLU A 269 -2.62 13.55 -16.28
CA GLU A 269 -3.97 13.91 -16.76
C GLU A 269 -4.81 12.69 -17.16
N ASN A 270 -4.16 11.66 -17.69
CA ASN A 270 -4.80 10.40 -18.08
C ASN A 270 -5.07 9.43 -16.92
N SER A 271 -4.62 9.73 -15.69
CA SER A 271 -4.74 8.83 -14.54
C SER A 271 -6.18 8.44 -14.22
N ALA A 272 -7.15 9.33 -14.44
CA ALA A 272 -8.57 9.03 -14.20
C ALA A 272 -9.17 8.13 -15.30
N GLN A 273 -8.54 8.09 -16.48
CA GLN A 273 -8.99 7.31 -17.64
C GLN A 273 -8.33 5.92 -17.67
N ILE A 274 -7.17 5.77 -17.04
CA ILE A 274 -6.43 4.52 -16.92
C ILE A 274 -6.79 3.89 -15.57
N TRP A 275 -7.30 2.66 -15.60
CA TRP A 275 -7.88 1.96 -14.43
C TRP A 275 -9.15 2.61 -13.86
N PRO A 276 -10.15 2.97 -14.70
CA PRO A 276 -11.39 3.54 -14.20
C PRO A 276 -12.11 2.46 -13.38
N VAL A 277 -12.12 2.63 -12.06
CA VAL A 277 -12.93 1.77 -11.21
C VAL A 277 -14.38 2.04 -11.57
N LEU A 278 -15.12 1.01 -11.97
CA LEU A 278 -16.55 1.11 -12.26
C LEU A 278 -17.24 1.75 -11.05
N ARG A 279 -17.57 3.04 -11.15
CA ARG A 279 -18.53 3.67 -10.25
C ARG A 279 -19.80 2.84 -10.37
N ARG A 280 -20.29 2.24 -9.28
CA ARG A 280 -21.55 1.47 -9.25
C ARG A 280 -22.80 2.34 -9.54
N SER A 281 -22.67 3.48 -10.22
CA SER A 281 -23.74 4.39 -10.63
C SER A 281 -24.48 3.90 -11.90
N GLY A 282 -24.69 2.60 -12.04
CA GLY A 282 -25.12 2.00 -13.31
C GLY A 282 -26.01 0.77 -13.22
N TRP A 283 -26.56 0.41 -12.06
CA TRP A 283 -27.71 -0.49 -12.02
C TRP A 283 -28.98 0.33 -12.30
N LYS A 284 -29.13 0.83 -13.53
CA LYS A 284 -30.45 1.23 -14.01
C LYS A 284 -31.27 -0.05 -14.07
N LYS A 285 -32.20 -0.23 -13.11
CA LYS A 285 -33.33 -1.14 -13.27
C LYS A 285 -33.99 -0.78 -14.60
N SER A 286 -33.79 -1.62 -15.62
CA SER A 286 -34.66 -1.67 -16.79
C SER A 286 -36.02 -2.20 -16.35
N ARG A 287 -36.77 -1.39 -15.59
CA ARG A 287 -38.23 -1.51 -15.55
C ARG A 287 -38.73 -0.80 -16.80
N GLY A 288 -38.72 -1.52 -17.91
CA GLY A 288 -39.48 -1.15 -19.09
C GLY A 288 -40.95 -1.17 -18.73
N TRP A 289 -41.48 0.01 -18.42
CA TRP A 289 -42.91 0.29 -18.51
C TRP A 289 -43.32 0.14 -19.97
N LEU A 290 -43.90 -1.00 -20.32
CA LEU A 290 -44.80 -1.10 -21.48
C LEU A 290 -46.21 -0.96 -20.94
N GLY A 291 -46.76 0.25 -21.07
CA GLY A 291 -48.18 0.47 -20.91
C GLY A 291 -48.95 -0.34 -21.96
N ARG A 292 -49.89 -1.15 -21.51
CA ARG A 292 -51.01 -1.62 -22.34
C ARG A 292 -52.28 -1.65 -21.50
N THR A 293 -53.20 -0.81 -21.92
CA THR A 293 -54.61 -0.74 -21.53
C THR A 293 -55.38 -1.91 -22.16
N GLY A 294 -55.80 -2.88 -21.33
CA GLY A 294 -56.95 -3.82 -21.47
C GLY A 294 -57.10 -4.71 -22.72
N PRO A 295 -58.10 -5.62 -22.76
CA PRO A 295 -58.60 -6.52 -21.71
C PRO A 295 -58.40 -8.01 -22.07
N ASN A 296 -58.47 -8.90 -21.07
CA ASN A 296 -58.58 -10.36 -21.23
C ASN A 296 -59.98 -10.71 -21.79
N PRO A 297 -60.17 -11.77 -22.62
CA PRO A 297 -60.29 -13.12 -22.04
C PRO A 297 -59.88 -14.34 -22.94
N ALA A 298 -59.52 -15.42 -22.24
CA ALA A 298 -59.85 -16.83 -22.47
C ALA A 298 -59.36 -17.65 -23.72
N THR A 299 -59.02 -18.90 -23.39
CA THR A 299 -59.03 -20.16 -24.16
C THR A 299 -57.81 -20.63 -24.98
N SER A 300 -57.30 -21.79 -24.54
CA SER A 300 -56.86 -22.97 -25.32
C SER A 300 -55.54 -22.93 -26.12
N GLY A 301 -54.75 -24.00 -25.97
CA GLY A 301 -53.71 -24.33 -26.95
C GLY A 301 -52.48 -25.05 -26.37
N ARG A 302 -52.54 -26.39 -26.31
CA ARG A 302 -51.34 -27.25 -26.22
C ARG A 302 -50.46 -27.04 -27.45
N ARG A 303 -49.13 -26.95 -27.28
CA ARG A 303 -48.14 -27.84 -27.93
C ARG A 303 -46.69 -27.45 -27.57
N GLY A 304 -45.88 -28.50 -27.40
CA GLY A 304 -44.55 -28.48 -26.81
C GLY A 304 -43.44 -27.93 -27.70
N TRP A 305 -42.26 -27.83 -27.08
CA TRP A 305 -41.01 -27.45 -27.72
C TRP A 305 -39.96 -28.54 -27.46
N SER A 306 -39.49 -29.11 -28.56
CA SER A 306 -38.41 -30.10 -28.62
C SER A 306 -37.06 -29.44 -28.37
N ALA A 307 -36.22 -30.10 -27.58
CA ALA A 307 -34.80 -29.84 -27.49
C ALA A 307 -34.10 -30.07 -28.84
N ARG A 308 -33.15 -29.20 -29.19
CA ARG A 308 -32.10 -29.50 -30.17
C ARG A 308 -30.74 -29.20 -29.54
N THR A 309 -29.94 -30.26 -29.47
CA THR A 309 -28.53 -30.29 -29.11
C THR A 309 -27.63 -29.79 -30.26
N PRO A 310 -26.37 -29.42 -29.97
CA PRO A 310 -25.47 -28.72 -30.89
C PRO A 310 -24.51 -29.68 -31.62
N SER A 311 -23.88 -29.21 -32.71
CA SER A 311 -22.70 -29.81 -33.37
C SER A 311 -22.08 -28.81 -34.36
N PRO A 312 -20.81 -28.95 -34.79
CA PRO A 312 -19.61 -29.08 -33.96
C PRO A 312 -18.42 -28.20 -34.47
N ILE A 313 -17.43 -28.04 -33.58
CA ILE A 313 -15.96 -28.04 -33.76
C ILE A 313 -15.39 -27.68 -35.16
N VAL A 314 -14.55 -26.64 -35.18
CA VAL A 314 -13.46 -26.50 -36.17
C VAL A 314 -12.13 -26.46 -35.43
N SER A 315 -11.31 -27.47 -35.71
CA SER A 315 -9.91 -27.62 -35.33
C SER A 315 -9.00 -27.15 -36.47
N CYS A 316 -7.89 -26.48 -36.15
CA CYS A 316 -6.71 -26.40 -37.03
C CYS A 316 -5.43 -26.62 -36.22
N SER A 317 -4.50 -27.32 -36.87
CA SER A 317 -3.40 -28.13 -36.32
C SER A 317 -2.04 -27.39 -36.34
N PRO A 318 -0.95 -27.99 -35.78
CA PRO A 318 0.29 -27.31 -35.36
C PRO A 318 1.53 -27.56 -36.26
N THR A 319 2.51 -26.65 -36.21
CA THR A 319 3.95 -26.89 -36.54
C THR A 319 4.83 -25.77 -35.91
N GLN A 320 5.56 -26.07 -34.82
CA GLN A 320 7.03 -26.26 -34.71
C GLN A 320 7.93 -25.02 -34.94
N SER A 321 8.65 -24.53 -33.91
CA SER A 321 10.01 -24.98 -33.54
C SER A 321 10.69 -24.14 -32.44
N CYS A 322 11.20 -24.88 -31.44
CA CYS A 322 12.35 -24.72 -30.53
C CYS A 322 12.96 -23.33 -30.22
N TRP A 323 12.99 -23.01 -28.92
CA TRP A 323 14.19 -22.55 -28.21
C TRP A 323 14.39 -23.38 -26.94
N HIS A 324 15.58 -23.97 -26.81
CA HIS A 324 16.01 -24.74 -25.64
C HIS A 324 16.46 -23.79 -24.51
N GLY A 325 15.95 -24.02 -23.30
CA GLY A 325 16.46 -23.42 -22.07
C GLY A 325 16.17 -24.36 -20.91
N LYS A 326 17.18 -25.14 -20.50
CA LYS A 326 17.10 -26.10 -19.40
C LYS A 326 16.93 -25.35 -18.07
N TYR A 327 15.84 -25.59 -17.35
CA TYR A 327 15.83 -25.50 -15.89
C TYR A 327 15.05 -26.70 -15.35
N CYS A 328 15.77 -27.65 -14.76
CA CYS A 328 15.18 -28.72 -13.97
C CYS A 328 14.74 -28.15 -12.62
N THR A 329 13.47 -28.31 -12.28
CA THR A 329 13.01 -28.28 -10.90
C THR A 329 13.57 -29.50 -10.17
N ALA A 330 14.66 -29.31 -9.42
CA ALA A 330 15.14 -30.32 -8.49
C ALA A 330 14.33 -30.21 -7.19
N GLN A 331 13.39 -31.12 -7.01
CA GLN A 331 12.76 -31.38 -5.71
C GLN A 331 13.78 -32.16 -4.87
N TRP A 332 14.40 -31.51 -3.89
CA TRP A 332 15.43 -32.12 -3.06
C TRP A 332 14.77 -32.96 -1.96
N CYS A 333 14.89 -34.29 -2.06
CA CYS A 333 14.71 -35.21 -0.93
C CYS A 333 16.11 -35.59 -0.42
N GLY A 334 16.55 -34.96 0.67
CA GLY A 334 17.82 -35.29 1.34
C GLY A 334 17.64 -36.37 2.44
N PRO A 335 18.67 -37.19 2.72
CA PRO A 335 18.69 -38.18 3.81
C PRO A 335 18.98 -37.54 5.19
N PRO A 336 18.78 -38.27 6.31
CA PRO A 336 18.81 -37.70 7.66
C PRO A 336 20.24 -37.57 8.21
N GLU A 337 20.35 -36.70 9.23
CA GLU A 337 21.48 -36.50 10.16
C GLU A 337 22.70 -35.70 9.67
N LEU A 338 22.75 -34.45 10.12
CA LEU A 338 23.95 -33.78 10.57
C LEU A 338 23.54 -32.82 11.70
N GLU A 339 23.89 -33.20 12.93
CA GLU A 339 23.67 -32.44 14.15
C GLU A 339 24.33 -31.06 14.06
N PHE A 340 23.55 -30.01 14.31
CA PHE A 340 24.07 -28.75 14.82
C PHE A 340 23.47 -28.53 16.20
N GLU A 341 24.33 -28.56 17.23
CA GLU A 341 23.99 -28.20 18.60
C GLU A 341 23.31 -26.83 18.63
N THR A 342 22.02 -26.83 18.97
CA THR A 342 21.25 -25.62 19.25
C THR A 342 21.15 -25.49 20.77
N VAL A 343 21.96 -24.62 21.37
CA VAL A 343 21.76 -24.17 22.75
C VAL A 343 21.08 -22.80 22.70
N LEU A 344 19.75 -22.83 22.83
CA LEU A 344 18.86 -21.89 23.52
C LEU A 344 17.50 -21.86 22.82
N GLY A 345 16.54 -22.53 23.45
CA GLY A 345 15.15 -22.57 23.02
C GLY A 345 14.50 -21.20 23.14
N ILE A 346 13.81 -20.80 22.07
CA ILE A 346 12.76 -19.79 22.10
C ILE A 346 11.55 -20.36 21.36
N LYS A 347 10.40 -20.28 22.02
CA LYS A 347 9.08 -20.72 21.54
C LYS A 347 8.71 -20.05 20.21
N ALA A 348 7.96 -20.80 19.42
CA ALA A 348 7.49 -20.50 18.08
C ALA A 348 6.82 -19.11 17.90
N GLU A 349 7.48 -18.24 17.14
CA GLU A 349 6.86 -17.32 16.20
C GLU A 349 7.48 -17.61 14.83
N ARG A 350 6.68 -17.98 13.83
CA ARG A 350 7.17 -18.31 12.48
C ARG A 350 7.58 -17.03 11.77
N THR A 351 8.81 -16.58 11.98
CA THR A 351 9.48 -15.62 11.10
C THR A 351 9.87 -16.36 9.83
N VAL A 352 9.28 -16.00 8.69
CA VAL A 352 9.73 -16.49 7.38
C VAL A 352 10.93 -15.63 6.98
N SER A 353 12.14 -16.16 7.15
CA SER A 353 13.36 -15.55 6.60
C SER A 353 13.45 -15.93 5.12
N VAL A 354 13.29 -14.94 4.23
CA VAL A 354 13.51 -15.13 2.79
C VAL A 354 14.94 -14.71 2.48
N VAL A 355 15.76 -15.68 2.05
CA VAL A 355 17.14 -15.44 1.64
C VAL A 355 17.18 -15.30 0.13
N PHE A 356 17.45 -14.08 -0.36
CA PHE A 356 17.74 -13.87 -1.77
C PHE A 356 19.17 -14.34 -2.06
N VAL A 357 19.30 -15.47 -2.77
CA VAL A 357 20.61 -16.00 -3.15
C VAL A 357 21.10 -15.28 -4.40
N ARG A 358 22.12 -14.43 -4.23
CA ARG A 358 22.83 -13.77 -5.33
C ARG A 358 23.66 -14.82 -6.09
N TRP A 359 23.28 -15.14 -7.32
CA TRP A 359 24.19 -15.81 -8.24
C TRP A 359 25.24 -14.77 -8.68
N LYS A 360 26.51 -15.05 -8.37
CA LYS A 360 27.65 -14.21 -8.80
C LYS A 360 28.01 -14.48 -10.25
#